data_AF-A0A2D8YVD1-F1
#
_entry.id   AF-A0A2D8YVD1-F1
#
_cell.length_a   1.000
_cell.length_b   1.000
_cell.length_c   1.000
_cell.angle_alpha   90.00
_cell.angle_beta   90.00
_cell.angle_gamma   90.00
#
_symmetry.space_group_name_H-M   'P 1'
#
loop_
_entity.id
_entity.type
_entity.pdbx_description
1 polymer ?
#
loop_
_entity_poly.entity_id
_entity_poly.type
_entity_poly.pdbx_seq_one_letter_code
_entity_poly.pdbx_strand_id
1 'polypeptide(L)'
;MDASAPSGDILLPDLLTLCREAQGAADDVFAAARRQVTDMCTQDGKVSGALVDANQVAAHGLSWLATYVEGLRQMLGWGERLEAAGAFGEMEQLMVQAAFGEYLAQIRGGIALSQVEIVRPADMGLTADDLAPLETAAAKTLIAGGNTSALRARMGEIMAEGHFGSLGLDDEMLEMVRDQFHKFVEDQVMPHAHEWHLADKLIPIEIVDQMAELGVFGLTVPEEGGGLGMGKIAMCVVTEELSRGYIGVGSLGTRSEIAAELIRLGGTPEQQAHYLPKIASGEILPTAVFTEPGTGSDLASLKTRAVKDGDIYKVTGNKTWITHASRSDLMTLLVRTNSEEPGYKGLSMLLAEKPRGTEDDPFPAPGMSGGEIEVLGYRGMKEYELGFDDFEVPVGQLLGGVEGQGFKQLMATFESARIQTAARAVGVAQNAMELGLKYAQERNQFGRAIHAFPRVHGKLAWMAVETMIARQLTYFAAREKDSDRRCDIEAGMAKLLGARTAWSNADNALQIHGGNGYAMEYPISRVLCDARILNIFEGAAEIQAQVIARGLMSGRN
;
A
#
# COMPACT_ATOMS: atom_id res chain seq x y z
N MET A 1 -12.12 42.80 -3.58
CA MET A 1 -10.66 42.93 -3.44
C MET A 1 -10.07 42.29 -4.67
N ASP A 2 -9.51 43.11 -5.56
CA ASP A 2 -8.86 42.67 -6.79
C ASP A 2 -7.77 41.65 -6.46
N ALA A 3 -7.93 40.43 -6.99
CA ALA A 3 -6.96 39.34 -6.89
C ALA A 3 -6.10 39.23 -8.16
N SER A 4 -5.90 40.32 -8.89
CA SER A 4 -4.88 40.39 -9.93
C SER A 4 -3.53 40.77 -9.30
N ALA A 5 -2.98 39.87 -8.49
CA ALA A 5 -1.55 39.89 -8.26
C ALA A 5 -0.88 39.57 -9.60
N PRO A 6 0.18 40.29 -10.00
CA PRO A 6 0.87 40.02 -11.26
C PRO A 6 1.35 38.57 -11.24
N SER A 7 1.09 37.85 -12.34
CA SER A 7 1.64 36.54 -12.67
C SER A 7 3.17 36.62 -12.75
N GLY A 8 3.85 36.66 -11.61
CA GLY A 8 5.18 36.06 -11.56
C GLY A 8 4.99 34.59 -11.96
N ASP A 9 5.83 34.08 -12.87
CA ASP A 9 5.69 32.72 -13.39
C ASP A 9 5.53 31.74 -12.21
N ILE A 10 4.35 31.12 -12.12
CA ILE A 10 3.99 30.16 -11.05
C ILE A 10 4.97 28.99 -11.07
N LEU A 11 5.45 28.65 -12.26
CA LEU A 11 6.47 27.65 -12.54
C LEU A 11 7.85 28.27 -12.45
N LEU A 12 8.75 27.58 -11.76
CA LEU A 12 10.16 27.93 -11.71
C LEU A 12 10.80 27.64 -13.08
N PRO A 13 11.64 28.55 -13.60
CA PRO A 13 12.38 28.29 -14.83
C PRO A 13 13.36 27.12 -14.64
N ASP A 14 13.63 26.38 -15.72
CA ASP A 14 14.56 25.25 -15.72
C ASP A 14 14.25 24.18 -14.65
N LEU A 15 12.95 23.94 -14.39
CA LEU A 15 12.44 23.13 -13.28
C LEU A 15 13.14 21.78 -13.11
N LEU A 16 13.23 20.96 -14.16
CA LEU A 16 13.84 19.63 -14.05
C LEU A 16 15.35 19.70 -13.75
N THR A 17 16.03 20.75 -14.19
CA THR A 17 17.44 20.99 -13.84
C THR A 17 17.57 21.36 -12.36
N LEU A 18 16.72 22.27 -11.85
CA LEU A 18 16.67 22.61 -10.42
C LEU A 18 16.39 21.36 -9.57
N CYS A 19 15.41 20.54 -9.97
CA CYS A 19 15.07 19.30 -9.29
C CYS A 19 16.22 18.29 -9.30
N ARG A 20 16.96 18.16 -10.41
CA ARG A 20 18.12 17.27 -10.50
C ARG A 20 19.25 17.68 -9.55
N GLU A 21 19.57 18.97 -9.47
CA GLU A 21 20.56 19.49 -8.53
C GLU A 21 20.12 19.28 -7.08
N ALA A 22 18.85 19.57 -6.77
CA ALA A 22 18.31 19.41 -5.44
C ALA A 22 18.13 17.94 -5.02
N GLN A 23 17.91 17.03 -5.97
CA GLN A 23 17.93 15.58 -5.72
C GLN A 23 19.31 15.14 -5.23
N GLY A 24 20.39 15.60 -5.89
CA GLY A 24 21.76 15.32 -5.45
C GLY A 24 22.02 15.82 -4.02
N ALA A 25 21.52 17.00 -3.68
CA ALA A 25 21.60 17.51 -2.31
C ALA A 25 20.83 16.64 -1.29
N ALA A 26 19.66 16.13 -1.66
CA ALA A 26 18.89 15.22 -0.80
C ALA A 26 19.57 13.86 -0.63
N ASP A 27 20.23 13.35 -1.69
CA ASP A 27 21.03 12.12 -1.67
C ASP A 27 22.22 12.26 -0.70
N ASP A 28 22.91 13.40 -0.69
CA ASP A 28 24.02 13.67 0.22
C ASP A 28 23.58 13.67 1.70
N VAL A 29 22.44 14.31 2.00
CA VAL A 29 21.85 14.31 3.35
C VAL A 29 21.47 12.89 3.78
N PHE A 30 20.85 12.12 2.89
CA PHE A 30 20.51 10.73 3.16
C PHE A 30 21.76 9.87 3.39
N ALA A 31 22.82 10.05 2.60
CA ALA A 31 24.08 9.34 2.79
C ALA A 31 24.71 9.66 4.15
N ALA A 32 24.64 10.92 4.60
CA ALA A 32 25.08 11.30 5.95
C ALA A 32 24.22 10.63 7.03
N ALA A 33 22.90 10.67 6.91
CA ALA A 33 21.98 10.08 7.88
C ALA A 33 22.19 8.57 8.00
N ARG A 34 22.35 7.90 6.87
CA ARG A 34 22.61 6.45 6.83
C ARG A 34 23.88 6.10 7.59
N ARG A 35 24.97 6.86 7.42
CA ARG A 35 26.21 6.64 8.17
C ARG A 35 25.98 6.83 9.68
N GLN A 36 25.46 7.98 10.09
CA GLN A 36 25.26 8.32 11.50
C GLN A 36 24.36 7.32 12.22
N VAL A 37 23.21 6.99 11.62
CA VAL A 37 22.26 6.03 12.22
C VAL A 37 22.82 4.61 12.22
N THR A 38 23.60 4.22 11.20
CA THR A 38 24.30 2.92 11.21
C THR A 38 25.29 2.85 12.36
N ASP A 39 26.07 3.92 12.60
CA ASP A 39 27.03 3.97 13.71
C ASP A 39 26.33 3.89 15.07
N MET A 40 25.17 4.53 15.23
CA MET A 40 24.34 4.40 16.45
C MET A 40 23.81 2.99 16.70
N CYS A 41 23.57 2.23 15.63
CA CYS A 41 22.89 0.93 15.68
C CYS A 41 23.84 -0.27 15.54
N THR A 42 25.15 -0.05 15.41
CA THR A 42 26.12 -1.10 15.15
C THR A 42 26.93 -1.42 16.41
N GLN A 43 27.09 -2.71 16.68
CA GLN A 43 27.98 -3.23 17.72
C GLN A 43 28.85 -4.33 17.11
N ASP A 44 30.16 -4.29 17.35
CA ASP A 44 31.12 -5.28 16.82
C ASP A 44 31.04 -5.47 15.29
N GLY A 45 30.79 -4.36 14.56
CA GLY A 45 30.68 -4.36 13.09
C GLY A 45 29.40 -4.98 12.55
N LYS A 46 28.38 -5.24 13.39
CA LYS A 46 27.06 -5.74 12.98
C LYS A 46 25.94 -4.90 13.53
N VAL A 47 24.85 -4.78 12.76
CA VAL A 47 23.62 -4.12 13.22
C VAL A 47 23.04 -4.89 14.41
N SER A 48 22.99 -4.26 15.57
CA SER A 48 22.51 -4.84 16.82
C SER A 48 21.02 -4.59 17.01
N GLY A 49 20.22 -5.65 17.22
CA GLY A 49 18.78 -5.50 17.49
C GLY A 49 18.48 -4.59 18.67
N ALA A 50 19.20 -4.77 19.78
CA ALA A 50 19.02 -3.96 20.98
C ALA A 50 19.36 -2.47 20.75
N LEU A 51 20.37 -2.17 19.93
CA LEU A 51 20.71 -0.77 19.61
C LEU A 51 19.72 -0.14 18.63
N VAL A 52 19.19 -0.91 17.67
CA VAL A 52 18.11 -0.41 16.81
C VAL A 52 16.87 -0.11 17.65
N ASP A 53 16.52 -0.96 18.61
CA ASP A 53 15.38 -0.72 19.51
C ASP A 53 15.62 0.48 20.43
N ALA A 54 16.85 0.65 20.95
CA ALA A 54 17.21 1.82 21.76
C ALA A 54 17.22 3.13 20.97
N ASN A 55 17.54 3.08 19.67
CA ASN A 55 17.61 4.23 18.76
C ASN A 55 16.46 4.21 17.73
N GLN A 56 15.30 3.68 18.11
CA GLN A 56 14.21 3.40 17.18
C GLN A 56 13.72 4.64 16.42
N VAL A 57 13.64 5.79 17.09
CA VAL A 57 13.27 7.07 16.45
C VAL A 57 14.25 7.44 15.32
N ALA A 58 15.56 7.29 15.56
CA ALA A 58 16.58 7.57 14.55
C ALA A 58 16.53 6.56 13.40
N ALA A 59 16.35 5.27 13.71
CA ALA A 59 16.23 4.20 12.71
C ALA A 59 14.99 4.37 11.82
N HIS A 60 13.85 4.69 12.42
CA HIS A 60 12.61 4.95 11.68
C HIS A 60 12.71 6.26 10.92
N GLY A 61 13.36 7.28 11.49
CA GLY A 61 13.69 8.51 10.80
C GLY A 61 14.49 8.30 9.53
N LEU A 62 15.51 7.44 9.57
CA LEU A 62 16.29 7.07 8.40
C LEU A 62 15.40 6.45 7.31
N SER A 63 14.42 5.64 7.70
CA SER A 63 13.49 4.99 6.77
C SER A 63 12.57 5.99 6.07
N TRP A 64 12.04 6.94 6.82
CA TRP A 64 11.19 8.01 6.30
C TRP A 64 11.98 9.00 5.43
N LEU A 65 13.20 9.36 5.83
CA LEU A 65 14.11 10.16 5.01
C LEU A 65 14.39 9.45 3.69
N ALA A 66 14.76 8.16 3.73
CA ALA A 66 14.99 7.38 2.53
C ALA A 66 13.75 7.35 1.61
N THR A 67 12.56 7.18 2.20
CA THR A 67 11.27 7.20 1.49
C THR A 67 11.03 8.54 0.79
N TYR A 68 11.35 9.66 1.42
CA TYR A 68 11.19 11.00 0.82
C TYR A 68 12.18 11.22 -0.32
N VAL A 69 13.44 10.86 -0.11
CA VAL A 69 14.50 11.00 -1.12
C VAL A 69 14.21 10.12 -2.33
N GLU A 70 13.75 8.88 -2.12
CA GLU A 70 13.32 8.01 -3.21
C GLU A 70 12.07 8.56 -3.91
N GLY A 71 11.07 9.04 -3.15
CA GLY A 71 9.88 9.67 -3.73
C GLY A 71 10.20 10.85 -4.64
N LEU A 72 11.14 11.72 -4.24
CA LEU A 72 11.63 12.82 -5.08
C LEU A 72 12.33 12.31 -6.34
N ARG A 73 13.16 11.27 -6.22
CA ARG A 73 13.83 10.65 -7.37
C ARG A 73 12.84 10.08 -8.37
N GLN A 74 11.80 9.40 -7.88
CA GLN A 74 10.77 8.83 -8.74
C GLN A 74 9.89 9.91 -9.38
N MET A 75 9.62 11.02 -8.69
CA MET A 75 8.95 12.20 -9.29
C MET A 75 9.79 12.88 -10.36
N LEU A 76 11.10 13.05 -10.13
CA LEU A 76 12.01 13.60 -11.14
C LEU A 76 12.05 12.70 -12.38
N GLY A 77 12.24 11.39 -12.19
CA GLY A 77 12.25 10.45 -13.29
C GLY A 77 10.92 10.38 -14.04
N TRP A 78 9.78 10.53 -13.35
CA TRP A 78 8.47 10.66 -14.00
C TRP A 78 8.37 11.93 -14.85
N GLY A 79 8.77 13.09 -14.32
CA GLY A 79 8.81 14.34 -15.09
C GLY A 79 9.71 14.26 -16.32
N GLU A 80 10.90 13.67 -16.20
CA GLU A 80 11.84 13.48 -17.31
C GLU A 80 11.29 12.55 -18.40
N ARG A 81 10.61 11.44 -18.01
CA ARG A 81 9.96 10.54 -18.99
C ARG A 81 8.83 11.24 -19.73
N LEU A 82 7.98 11.99 -19.01
CA LEU A 82 6.91 12.76 -19.63
C LEU A 82 7.47 13.87 -20.54
N GLU A 83 8.58 14.51 -20.18
CA GLU A 83 9.20 15.54 -21.03
C GLU A 83 9.70 14.91 -22.33
N ALA A 84 10.37 13.76 -22.24
CA ALA A 84 10.83 13.01 -23.41
C ALA A 84 9.67 12.55 -24.31
N ALA A 85 8.51 12.23 -23.72
CA ALA A 85 7.29 11.87 -24.44
C ALA A 85 6.46 13.07 -24.94
N GLY A 86 6.87 14.31 -24.64
CA GLY A 86 6.10 15.52 -24.99
C GLY A 86 4.80 15.69 -24.20
N ALA A 87 4.68 15.01 -23.05
CA ALA A 87 3.50 14.94 -22.20
C ALA A 87 3.70 15.63 -20.82
N PHE A 88 4.80 16.36 -20.62
CA PHE A 88 5.07 17.10 -19.38
C PHE A 88 4.31 18.43 -19.33
N GLY A 89 2.99 18.31 -19.15
CA GLY A 89 2.06 19.42 -19.11
C GLY A 89 2.18 20.29 -17.84
N GLU A 90 1.33 21.32 -17.78
CA GLU A 90 1.33 22.28 -16.67
C GLU A 90 1.06 21.59 -15.32
N MET A 91 0.08 20.67 -15.27
CA MET A 91 -0.25 19.96 -14.02
C MET A 91 0.95 19.17 -13.50
N GLU A 92 1.64 18.48 -14.40
CA GLU A 92 2.78 17.64 -14.06
C GLU A 92 3.98 18.46 -13.59
N GLN A 93 4.23 19.60 -14.23
CA GLN A 93 5.25 20.56 -13.79
C GLN A 93 4.94 21.11 -12.39
N LEU A 94 3.69 21.51 -12.13
CA LEU A 94 3.27 22.00 -10.81
C LEU A 94 3.42 20.92 -9.74
N MET A 95 3.12 19.65 -10.06
CA MET A 95 3.30 18.53 -9.15
C MET A 95 4.76 18.26 -8.81
N VAL A 96 5.66 18.21 -9.81
CA VAL A 96 7.11 18.03 -9.58
C VAL A 96 7.64 19.16 -8.71
N GLN A 97 7.29 20.41 -9.05
CA GLN A 97 7.72 21.59 -8.31
C GLN A 97 7.26 21.56 -6.84
N ALA A 98 5.99 21.21 -6.61
CA ALA A 98 5.43 21.12 -5.25
C ALA A 98 6.00 19.96 -4.44
N ALA A 99 6.23 18.80 -5.07
CA ALA A 99 6.87 17.65 -4.43
C ALA A 99 8.25 18.03 -3.90
N PHE A 100 9.11 18.60 -4.74
CA PHE A 100 10.43 19.06 -4.34
C PHE A 100 10.36 20.17 -3.30
N GLY A 101 9.49 21.17 -3.49
CA GLY A 101 9.36 22.27 -2.53
C GLY A 101 8.99 21.80 -1.13
N GLU A 102 8.00 20.91 -1.01
CA GLU A 102 7.51 20.43 0.27
C GLU A 102 8.44 19.39 0.91
N TYR A 103 8.87 18.37 0.17
CA TYR A 103 9.68 17.29 0.76
C TYR A 103 11.08 17.77 1.12
N LEU A 104 11.72 18.67 0.36
CA LEU A 104 12.99 19.26 0.78
C LEU A 104 12.82 20.13 2.04
N ALA A 105 11.72 20.87 2.15
CA ALA A 105 11.42 21.66 3.34
C ALA A 105 11.24 20.76 4.58
N GLN A 106 10.57 19.61 4.42
CA GLN A 106 10.39 18.62 5.48
C GLN A 106 11.67 17.84 5.80
N ILE A 107 12.50 17.48 4.81
CA ILE A 107 13.83 16.89 5.07
C ILE A 107 14.67 17.85 5.92
N ARG A 108 14.64 19.15 5.61
CA ARG A 108 15.35 20.18 6.38
C ARG A 108 14.74 20.43 7.77
N GLY A 109 13.41 20.49 7.85
CA GLY A 109 12.68 21.00 9.03
C GLY A 109 12.12 19.93 9.97
N GLY A 110 11.95 18.71 9.47
CA GLY A 110 11.38 17.56 10.18
C GLY A 110 10.34 16.82 9.35
N ILE A 111 10.40 15.50 9.36
CA ILE A 111 9.47 14.61 8.65
C ILE A 111 8.45 14.07 9.65
N ALA A 112 7.17 14.12 9.30
CA ALA A 112 6.11 13.55 10.11
C ALA A 112 5.98 12.04 9.85
N LEU A 113 6.30 11.23 10.87
CA LEU A 113 6.08 9.78 10.89
C LEU A 113 4.60 9.49 11.18
N SER A 114 4.06 10.26 12.11
CA SER A 114 2.65 10.34 12.48
C SER A 114 2.27 11.80 12.73
N GLN A 115 1.04 12.07 13.16
CA GLN A 115 0.60 13.45 13.47
C GLN A 115 1.38 14.08 14.65
N VAL A 116 1.93 13.27 15.56
CA VAL A 116 2.60 13.75 16.79
C VAL A 116 4.07 13.35 16.89
N GLU A 117 4.57 12.57 15.91
CA GLU A 117 5.96 12.15 15.84
C GLU A 117 6.61 12.81 14.62
N ILE A 118 7.40 13.85 14.91
CA ILE A 118 8.16 14.57 13.89
C ILE A 118 9.63 14.27 14.15
N VAL A 119 10.26 13.49 13.28
CA VAL A 119 11.70 13.27 13.33
C VAL A 119 12.41 14.47 12.72
N ARG A 120 13.37 15.01 13.46
CA ARG A 120 14.24 16.08 13.02
C ARG A 120 15.58 15.50 12.57
N PRO A 121 16.33 16.20 11.70
CA PRO A 121 17.69 15.80 11.35
C PRO A 121 18.58 15.47 12.56
N ALA A 122 18.47 16.25 13.64
CA ALA A 122 19.24 16.06 14.86
C ALA A 122 18.94 14.72 15.57
N ASP A 123 17.72 14.18 15.44
CA ASP A 123 17.35 12.88 16.02
C ASP A 123 18.08 11.73 15.31
N MET A 124 18.52 11.94 14.06
CA MET A 124 19.36 11.02 13.29
C MET A 124 20.86 11.33 13.43
N GLY A 125 21.24 12.25 14.31
CA GLY A 125 22.64 12.67 14.51
C GLY A 125 23.19 13.62 13.44
N LEU A 126 22.33 14.20 12.59
CA LEU A 126 22.77 15.15 11.56
C LEU A 126 23.11 16.52 12.16
N THR A 127 24.22 17.07 11.70
CA THR A 127 24.69 18.41 12.04
C THR A 127 24.27 19.44 10.99
N ALA A 128 24.57 20.72 11.24
CA ALA A 128 24.36 21.77 10.24
C ALA A 128 25.23 21.54 8.99
N ASP A 129 26.44 20.99 9.15
CA ASP A 129 27.33 20.70 8.04
C ASP A 129 26.77 19.55 7.16
N ASP A 130 26.15 18.54 7.78
CA ASP A 130 25.48 17.46 7.05
C ASP A 130 24.26 17.97 6.26
N LEU A 131 23.64 19.07 6.69
CA LEU A 131 22.49 19.70 6.02
C LEU A 131 22.91 20.79 5.01
N ALA A 132 24.18 21.18 4.96
CA ALA A 132 24.68 22.18 4.04
C ALA A 132 24.37 21.91 2.55
N PRO A 133 24.25 20.66 2.06
CA PRO A 133 23.81 20.41 0.67
C PRO A 133 22.45 21.03 0.33
N LEU A 134 21.53 21.14 1.30
CA LEU A 134 20.21 21.77 1.11
C LEU A 134 20.26 23.30 1.09
N GLU A 135 21.44 23.89 1.30
CA GLU A 135 21.66 25.33 1.27
C GLU A 135 22.16 25.84 -0.10
N THR A 136 22.23 24.95 -1.10
CA THR A 136 22.50 25.29 -2.51
C THR A 136 21.42 26.21 -3.09
N ALA A 137 21.75 26.92 -4.18
CA ALA A 137 20.82 27.84 -4.82
C ALA A 137 19.55 27.12 -5.34
N ALA A 138 19.70 25.94 -5.95
CA ALA A 138 18.59 25.14 -6.44
C ALA A 138 17.67 24.67 -5.32
N ALA A 139 18.23 24.05 -4.27
CA ALA A 139 17.44 23.58 -3.12
C ALA A 139 16.73 24.75 -2.41
N LYS A 140 17.40 25.89 -2.19
CA LYS A 140 16.77 27.09 -1.61
C LYS A 140 15.62 27.62 -2.47
N THR A 141 15.79 27.65 -3.78
CA THR A 141 14.76 28.12 -4.72
C THR A 141 13.52 27.23 -4.64
N LEU A 142 13.70 25.90 -4.66
CA LEU A 142 12.60 24.95 -4.52
C LEU A 142 11.95 25.01 -3.14
N ILE A 143 12.72 25.05 -2.05
CA ILE A 143 12.17 25.14 -0.68
C ILE A 143 11.34 26.42 -0.49
N ALA A 144 11.78 27.54 -1.05
CA ALA A 144 11.11 28.83 -0.89
C ALA A 144 9.92 29.03 -1.86
N GLY A 145 10.05 28.55 -3.10
CA GLY A 145 9.11 28.83 -4.20
C GLY A 145 8.37 27.61 -4.75
N GLY A 146 8.70 26.40 -4.31
CA GLY A 146 8.19 25.16 -4.90
C GLY A 146 6.76 24.83 -4.51
N ASN A 147 6.30 25.18 -3.30
CA ASN A 147 4.93 24.92 -2.85
C ASN A 147 4.22 26.22 -2.40
N THR A 148 4.03 27.16 -3.33
CA THR A 148 3.41 28.47 -3.04
C THR A 148 1.88 28.40 -3.04
N SER A 149 1.24 29.43 -2.48
CA SER A 149 -0.23 29.54 -2.54
C SER A 149 -0.74 29.72 -3.97
N ALA A 150 0.02 30.39 -4.85
CA ALA A 150 -0.36 30.59 -6.25
C ALA A 150 -0.31 29.26 -7.02
N LEU A 151 0.72 28.45 -6.80
CA LEU A 151 0.83 27.11 -7.37
C LEU A 151 -0.35 26.23 -6.96
N ARG A 152 -0.67 26.16 -5.66
CA ARG A 152 -1.81 25.37 -5.18
C ARG A 152 -3.16 25.86 -5.72
N ALA A 153 -3.32 27.17 -5.89
CA ALA A 153 -4.52 27.73 -6.51
C ALA A 153 -4.64 27.28 -7.97
N ARG A 154 -3.55 27.35 -8.74
CA ARG A 154 -3.52 26.91 -10.14
C ARG A 154 -3.79 25.42 -10.30
N MET A 155 -3.19 24.59 -9.45
CA MET A 155 -3.50 23.15 -9.40
C MET A 155 -4.98 22.92 -9.11
N GLY A 156 -5.57 23.64 -8.15
CA GLY A 156 -7.00 23.54 -7.86
C GLY A 156 -7.88 23.86 -9.08
N GLU A 157 -7.54 24.88 -9.87
CA GLU A 157 -8.23 25.21 -11.11
C GLU A 157 -8.17 24.06 -12.13
N ILE A 158 -6.98 23.50 -12.36
CA ILE A 158 -6.78 22.38 -13.30
C ILE A 158 -7.54 21.12 -12.82
N MET A 159 -7.49 20.83 -11.53
CA MET A 159 -8.23 19.72 -10.92
C MET A 159 -9.74 19.88 -11.06
N ALA A 160 -10.27 21.11 -10.97
CA ALA A 160 -11.69 21.38 -11.15
C ALA A 160 -12.21 21.01 -12.55
N GLU A 161 -11.31 20.88 -13.54
CA GLU A 161 -11.59 20.40 -14.90
C GLU A 161 -11.46 18.88 -15.04
N GLY A 162 -11.15 18.16 -13.96
CA GLY A 162 -11.01 16.69 -13.92
C GLY A 162 -9.58 16.18 -14.16
N HIS A 163 -8.57 17.05 -14.18
CA HIS A 163 -7.19 16.66 -14.46
C HIS A 163 -6.38 16.46 -13.16
N PHE A 164 -5.93 15.23 -12.93
CA PHE A 164 -5.16 14.83 -11.74
C PHE A 164 -3.70 14.45 -12.05
N GLY A 165 -3.20 14.82 -13.23
CA GLY A 165 -1.87 14.49 -13.72
C GLY A 165 -1.80 13.13 -14.44
N SER A 166 -0.98 13.06 -15.49
CA SER A 166 -0.70 11.82 -16.22
C SER A 166 0.00 10.78 -15.34
N LEU A 167 -0.39 9.51 -15.46
CA LEU A 167 0.25 8.43 -14.73
C LEU A 167 1.65 8.10 -15.27
N GLY A 168 1.92 8.43 -16.54
CA GLY A 168 3.18 8.10 -17.21
C GLY A 168 3.46 6.60 -17.22
N LEU A 169 2.47 5.79 -17.63
CA LEU A 169 2.60 4.33 -17.73
C LEU A 169 3.50 3.91 -18.91
N ASP A 170 3.61 4.77 -19.93
CA ASP A 170 4.45 4.58 -21.12
C ASP A 170 4.17 3.26 -21.88
N ASP A 171 2.96 2.72 -21.74
CA ASP A 171 2.50 1.45 -22.32
C ASP A 171 0.99 1.50 -22.64
N GLU A 172 0.64 1.41 -23.93
CA GLU A 172 -0.76 1.45 -24.41
C GLU A 172 -1.61 0.30 -23.84
N MET A 173 -1.02 -0.88 -23.60
CA MET A 173 -1.72 -2.01 -23.01
C MET A 173 -2.10 -1.71 -21.56
N LEU A 174 -1.20 -1.10 -20.79
CA LEU A 174 -1.48 -0.72 -19.40
C LEU A 174 -2.57 0.36 -19.31
N GLU A 175 -2.57 1.32 -20.24
CA GLU A 175 -3.64 2.33 -20.32
C GLU A 175 -5.00 1.68 -20.67
N MET A 176 -5.04 0.74 -21.63
CA MET A 176 -6.27 0.01 -21.95
C MET A 176 -6.78 -0.83 -20.77
N VAL A 177 -5.89 -1.49 -20.04
CA VAL A 177 -6.23 -2.24 -18.81
C VAL A 177 -6.80 -1.28 -17.77
N ARG A 178 -6.15 -0.14 -17.56
CA ARG A 178 -6.66 0.89 -16.66
C ARG A 178 -8.08 1.32 -17.03
N ASP A 179 -8.31 1.69 -18.29
CA ASP A 179 -9.61 2.16 -18.75
C ASP A 179 -10.71 1.10 -18.61
N GLN A 180 -10.38 -0.17 -18.84
CA GLN A 180 -11.29 -1.30 -18.62
C GLN A 180 -11.73 -1.38 -17.16
N PHE A 181 -10.79 -1.36 -16.22
CA PHE A 181 -11.10 -1.45 -14.79
C PHE A 181 -11.71 -0.18 -14.23
N HIS A 182 -11.32 0.98 -14.74
CA HIS A 182 -11.97 2.25 -14.45
C HIS A 182 -13.47 2.18 -14.77
N LYS A 183 -13.81 1.75 -15.99
CA LYS A 183 -15.21 1.60 -16.41
C LYS A 183 -15.96 0.56 -15.58
N PHE A 184 -15.36 -0.60 -15.32
CA PHE A 184 -15.96 -1.62 -14.46
C PHE A 184 -16.30 -1.05 -13.07
N VAL A 185 -15.39 -0.26 -12.49
CA VAL A 185 -15.57 0.35 -11.17
C VAL A 185 -16.67 1.41 -11.16
N GLU A 186 -16.70 2.30 -12.16
CA GLU A 186 -17.75 3.31 -12.32
C GLU A 186 -19.14 2.68 -12.49
N ASP A 187 -19.22 1.60 -13.27
CA ASP A 187 -20.51 0.98 -13.63
C ASP A 187 -21.01 0.00 -12.56
N GLN A 188 -20.13 -0.83 -11.98
CA GLN A 188 -20.52 -2.00 -11.16
C GLN A 188 -20.20 -1.86 -9.66
N VAL A 189 -19.25 -1.01 -9.27
CA VAL A 189 -18.76 -0.95 -7.88
C VAL A 189 -19.18 0.33 -7.18
N MET A 190 -18.77 1.49 -7.69
CA MET A 190 -18.98 2.79 -7.03
C MET A 190 -20.45 3.11 -6.71
N PRO A 191 -21.43 2.82 -7.58
CA PRO A 191 -22.84 3.11 -7.30
C PRO A 191 -23.40 2.32 -6.12
N HIS A 192 -22.79 1.18 -5.77
CA HIS A 192 -23.33 0.21 -4.81
C HIS A 192 -22.48 0.02 -3.55
N ALA A 193 -21.17 0.30 -3.62
CA ALA A 193 -20.24 0.01 -2.53
C ALA A 193 -20.61 0.66 -1.20
N HIS A 194 -21.21 1.85 -1.23
CA HIS A 194 -21.67 2.53 -0.01
C HIS A 194 -22.88 1.83 0.61
N GLU A 195 -23.82 1.36 -0.22
CA GLU A 195 -24.99 0.60 0.26
C GLU A 195 -24.56 -0.74 0.87
N TRP A 196 -23.64 -1.47 0.23
CA TRP A 196 -23.09 -2.70 0.80
C TRP A 196 -22.45 -2.46 2.16
N HIS A 197 -21.67 -1.39 2.27
CA HIS A 197 -21.07 -0.99 3.53
C HIS A 197 -22.14 -0.68 4.58
N LEU A 198 -23.16 0.14 4.29
CA LEU A 198 -24.20 0.48 5.26
C LEU A 198 -25.02 -0.73 5.71
N ALA A 199 -25.30 -1.65 4.78
CA ALA A 199 -26.06 -2.87 5.04
C ALA A 199 -25.24 -3.97 5.72
N ASP A 200 -23.95 -3.72 5.99
CA ASP A 200 -23.01 -4.71 6.54
C ASP A 200 -22.93 -6.00 5.70
N LYS A 201 -23.05 -5.84 4.38
CA LYS A 201 -23.04 -6.96 3.43
C LYS A 201 -21.64 -7.21 2.92
N LEU A 202 -21.35 -8.50 2.73
CA LEU A 202 -20.25 -8.94 1.89
C LEU A 202 -20.42 -8.36 0.48
N ILE A 203 -19.30 -8.08 -0.20
CA ILE A 203 -19.28 -7.76 -1.63
C ILE A 203 -20.04 -8.87 -2.36
N PRO A 204 -21.06 -8.55 -3.17
CA PRO A 204 -21.90 -9.56 -3.83
C PRO A 204 -21.06 -10.56 -4.63
N ILE A 205 -21.49 -11.82 -4.65
CA ILE A 205 -20.75 -12.87 -5.36
C ILE A 205 -20.68 -12.59 -6.85
N GLU A 206 -21.70 -11.93 -7.40
CA GLU A 206 -21.77 -11.51 -8.80
C GLU A 206 -20.62 -10.55 -9.18
N ILE A 207 -20.18 -9.70 -8.24
CA ILE A 207 -19.00 -8.85 -8.46
C ILE A 207 -17.73 -9.68 -8.50
N VAL A 208 -17.63 -10.70 -7.65
CA VAL A 208 -16.49 -11.64 -7.64
C VAL A 208 -16.45 -12.43 -8.96
N ASP A 209 -17.61 -12.90 -9.44
CA ASP A 209 -17.72 -13.63 -10.70
C ASP A 209 -17.34 -12.74 -11.90
N GLN A 210 -17.81 -11.49 -11.95
CA GLN A 210 -17.40 -10.53 -12.97
C GLN A 210 -15.89 -10.24 -12.94
N MET A 211 -15.29 -10.12 -11.75
CA MET A 211 -13.83 -9.98 -11.62
C MET A 211 -13.07 -11.21 -12.16
N ALA A 212 -13.61 -12.41 -11.94
CA ALA A 212 -13.05 -13.64 -12.49
C ALA A 212 -13.13 -13.67 -14.03
N GLU A 213 -14.28 -13.28 -14.60
CA GLU A 213 -14.47 -13.18 -16.06
C GLU A 213 -13.51 -12.15 -16.70
N LEU A 214 -13.19 -11.08 -15.99
CA LEU A 214 -12.19 -10.08 -16.41
C LEU A 214 -10.74 -10.53 -16.20
N GLY A 215 -10.51 -11.71 -15.61
CA GLY A 215 -9.17 -12.28 -15.40
C GLY A 215 -8.40 -11.69 -14.22
N VAL A 216 -9.06 -10.97 -13.30
CA VAL A 216 -8.39 -10.30 -12.16
C VAL A 216 -7.60 -11.28 -11.30
N PHE A 217 -8.18 -12.45 -10.99
CA PHE A 217 -7.56 -13.41 -10.07
C PHE A 217 -6.37 -14.16 -10.69
N GLY A 218 -6.25 -14.15 -12.02
CA GLY A 218 -5.18 -14.76 -12.78
C GLY A 218 -4.21 -13.75 -13.42
N LEU A 219 -4.32 -12.46 -13.12
CA LEU A 219 -3.64 -11.40 -13.88
C LEU A 219 -2.13 -11.62 -13.96
N THR A 220 -1.48 -11.96 -12.84
CA THR A 220 -0.03 -12.23 -12.78
C THR A 220 0.33 -13.72 -12.75
N VAL A 221 -0.67 -14.61 -12.86
CA VAL A 221 -0.41 -16.05 -12.95
C VAL A 221 0.13 -16.34 -14.35
N PRO A 222 1.21 -17.11 -14.52
CA PRO A 222 1.71 -17.47 -15.85
C PRO A 222 0.64 -18.14 -16.69
N GLU A 223 0.72 -18.02 -18.02
CA GLU A 223 -0.24 -18.65 -18.93
C GLU A 223 -0.31 -20.17 -18.74
N GLU A 224 0.81 -20.84 -18.44
CA GLU A 224 0.80 -22.29 -18.16
C GLU A 224 0.02 -22.66 -16.89
N GLY A 225 -0.12 -21.70 -15.98
CA GLY A 225 -0.95 -21.80 -14.78
C GLY A 225 -2.38 -21.31 -14.98
N GLY A 226 -2.82 -21.03 -16.22
CA GLY A 226 -4.17 -20.59 -16.55
C GLY A 226 -4.43 -19.08 -16.35
N GLY A 227 -3.38 -18.28 -16.15
CA GLY A 227 -3.48 -16.84 -16.00
C GLY A 227 -3.18 -16.04 -17.26
N LEU A 228 -3.01 -14.73 -17.09
CA LEU A 228 -2.74 -13.77 -18.16
C LEU A 228 -1.26 -13.40 -18.31
N GLY A 229 -0.41 -13.84 -17.38
CA GLY A 229 1.04 -13.62 -17.45
C GLY A 229 1.47 -12.15 -17.42
N MET A 230 0.62 -11.24 -16.94
CA MET A 230 0.94 -9.82 -16.87
C MET A 230 1.89 -9.50 -15.70
N GLY A 231 2.60 -8.38 -15.81
CA GLY A 231 3.53 -7.92 -14.78
C GLY A 231 2.84 -7.32 -13.55
N LYS A 232 3.64 -7.08 -12.51
CA LYS A 232 3.24 -6.44 -11.26
C LYS A 232 2.76 -5.01 -11.46
N ILE A 233 3.29 -4.28 -12.46
CA ILE A 233 2.78 -2.93 -12.77
C ILE A 233 1.31 -3.00 -13.21
N ALA A 234 0.96 -3.95 -14.08
CA ALA A 234 -0.43 -4.15 -14.50
C ALA A 234 -1.32 -4.43 -13.29
N MET A 235 -0.86 -5.29 -12.37
CA MET A 235 -1.60 -5.57 -11.14
C MET A 235 -1.72 -4.36 -10.20
N CYS A 236 -0.72 -3.48 -10.14
CA CYS A 236 -0.86 -2.20 -9.41
C CYS A 236 -1.97 -1.35 -10.03
N VAL A 237 -1.99 -1.19 -11.35
CA VAL A 237 -3.01 -0.40 -12.08
C VAL A 237 -4.41 -0.95 -11.82
N VAL A 238 -4.60 -2.27 -11.94
CA VAL A 238 -5.88 -2.93 -11.65
C VAL A 238 -6.29 -2.72 -10.20
N THR A 239 -5.39 -2.97 -9.25
CA THR A 239 -5.67 -2.82 -7.82
C THR A 239 -5.97 -1.37 -7.43
N GLU A 240 -5.30 -0.39 -8.03
CA GLU A 240 -5.57 1.04 -7.83
C GLU A 240 -6.99 1.41 -8.26
N GLU A 241 -7.41 1.06 -9.48
CA GLU A 241 -8.76 1.36 -9.97
C GLU A 241 -9.83 0.63 -9.13
N LEU A 242 -9.66 -0.66 -8.83
CA LEU A 242 -10.60 -1.42 -8.00
C LEU A 242 -10.72 -0.82 -6.58
N SER A 243 -9.60 -0.41 -5.98
CA SER A 243 -9.58 0.19 -4.64
C SER A 243 -10.10 1.62 -4.61
N ARG A 244 -9.99 2.35 -5.74
CA ARG A 244 -10.67 3.64 -5.96
C ARG A 244 -12.18 3.46 -5.86
N GLY A 245 -12.74 2.35 -6.35
CA GLY A 245 -14.15 2.01 -6.10
C GLY A 245 -14.42 1.67 -4.64
N TYR A 246 -13.78 0.60 -4.18
CA TYR A 246 -13.85 0.13 -2.81
C TYR A 246 -12.66 -0.78 -2.49
N ILE A 247 -11.91 -0.48 -1.42
CA ILE A 247 -10.70 -1.22 -1.03
C ILE A 247 -10.91 -2.74 -0.91
N GLY A 248 -12.11 -3.18 -0.53
CA GLY A 248 -12.44 -4.60 -0.44
C GLY A 248 -12.41 -5.31 -1.81
N VAL A 249 -12.83 -4.62 -2.87
CA VAL A 249 -12.81 -5.14 -4.24
C VAL A 249 -11.37 -5.28 -4.74
N GLY A 250 -10.53 -4.27 -4.56
CA GLY A 250 -9.10 -4.38 -4.90
C GLY A 250 -8.40 -5.49 -4.09
N SER A 251 -8.79 -5.64 -2.83
CA SER A 251 -8.20 -6.67 -1.96
C SER A 251 -8.56 -8.10 -2.35
N LEU A 252 -9.70 -8.36 -3.00
CA LEU A 252 -10.02 -9.69 -3.55
C LEU A 252 -8.95 -10.12 -4.57
N GLY A 253 -8.57 -9.24 -5.49
CA GLY A 253 -7.49 -9.50 -6.46
C GLY A 253 -6.15 -9.74 -5.78
N THR A 254 -5.80 -8.90 -4.80
CA THR A 254 -4.54 -9.06 -4.03
C THR A 254 -4.46 -10.42 -3.33
N ARG A 255 -5.56 -10.97 -2.80
CA ARG A 255 -5.52 -12.27 -2.13
C ARG A 255 -5.15 -13.40 -3.09
N SER A 256 -5.77 -13.41 -4.27
CA SER A 256 -5.45 -14.38 -5.32
C SER A 256 -4.01 -14.24 -5.80
N GLU A 257 -3.53 -13.00 -6.04
CA GLU A 257 -2.15 -12.76 -6.45
C GLU A 257 -1.13 -13.32 -5.45
N ILE A 258 -1.28 -13.00 -4.16
CA ILE A 258 -0.33 -13.40 -3.13
C ILE A 258 -0.36 -14.92 -2.90
N ALA A 259 -1.55 -15.53 -2.90
CA ALA A 259 -1.68 -16.98 -2.76
C ALA A 259 -1.09 -17.72 -3.98
N ALA A 260 -1.36 -17.23 -5.19
CA ALA A 260 -0.79 -17.80 -6.40
C ALA A 260 0.74 -17.67 -6.42
N GLU A 261 1.30 -16.52 -6.02
CA GLU A 261 2.74 -16.34 -5.92
C GLU A 261 3.38 -17.26 -4.87
N LEU A 262 2.74 -17.41 -3.71
CA LEU A 262 3.17 -18.34 -2.66
C LEU A 262 3.26 -19.78 -3.19
N ILE A 263 2.24 -20.23 -3.93
CA ILE A 263 2.17 -21.58 -4.49
C ILE A 263 3.17 -21.75 -5.64
N ARG A 264 3.29 -20.75 -6.52
CA ARG A 264 4.25 -20.79 -7.64
C ARG A 264 5.70 -20.88 -7.16
N LEU A 265 6.04 -20.17 -6.08
CA LEU A 265 7.41 -20.13 -5.55
C LEU A 265 7.72 -21.30 -4.60
N GLY A 266 6.71 -21.74 -3.82
CA GLY A 266 6.91 -22.68 -2.73
C GLY A 266 6.30 -24.07 -2.94
N GLY A 267 5.43 -24.25 -3.94
CA GLY A 267 4.65 -25.46 -4.15
C GLY A 267 5.32 -26.49 -5.06
N THR A 268 4.96 -27.76 -4.90
CA THR A 268 5.37 -28.83 -5.81
C THR A 268 4.71 -28.67 -7.19
N PRO A 269 5.22 -29.33 -8.25
CA PRO A 269 4.58 -29.29 -9.57
C PRO A 269 3.09 -29.70 -9.53
N GLU A 270 2.74 -30.70 -8.71
CA GLU A 270 1.36 -31.17 -8.54
C GLU A 270 0.49 -30.10 -7.85
N GLN A 271 1.01 -29.42 -6.84
CA GLN A 271 0.32 -28.31 -6.17
C GLN A 271 0.11 -27.14 -7.14
N GLN A 272 1.14 -26.76 -7.90
CA GLN A 272 1.03 -25.68 -8.88
C GLN A 272 -0.01 -26.01 -9.97
N ALA A 273 0.05 -27.22 -10.53
CA ALA A 273 -0.90 -27.67 -11.55
C ALA A 273 -2.34 -27.77 -11.03
N HIS A 274 -2.53 -28.06 -9.74
CA HIS A 274 -3.87 -28.12 -9.14
C HIS A 274 -4.45 -26.74 -8.81
N TYR A 275 -3.68 -25.89 -8.11
CA TYR A 275 -4.22 -24.67 -7.53
C TYR A 275 -4.14 -23.45 -8.44
N LEU A 276 -3.07 -23.27 -9.22
CA LEU A 276 -2.89 -22.04 -10.00
C LEU A 276 -4.04 -21.80 -11.01
N PRO A 277 -4.47 -22.80 -11.81
CA PRO A 277 -5.57 -22.59 -12.75
C PRO A 277 -6.90 -22.26 -12.06
N LYS A 278 -7.15 -22.84 -10.88
CA LYS A 278 -8.38 -22.64 -10.11
C LYS A 278 -8.41 -21.31 -9.38
N ILE A 279 -7.26 -20.82 -8.91
CA ILE A 279 -7.14 -19.46 -8.38
C ILE A 279 -7.30 -18.46 -9.51
N ALA A 280 -6.65 -18.70 -10.66
CA ALA A 280 -6.71 -17.81 -11.81
C ALA A 280 -8.14 -17.63 -12.35
N SER A 281 -8.94 -18.70 -12.36
CA SER A 281 -10.33 -18.68 -12.79
C SER A 281 -11.32 -18.18 -11.73
N GLY A 282 -10.90 -17.97 -10.48
CA GLY A 282 -11.79 -17.66 -9.35
C GLY A 282 -12.61 -18.85 -8.81
N GLU A 283 -12.39 -20.08 -9.32
CA GLU A 283 -12.99 -21.31 -8.76
C GLU A 283 -12.58 -21.49 -7.29
N ILE A 284 -11.32 -21.20 -6.98
CA ILE A 284 -10.78 -21.17 -5.61
C ILE A 284 -10.53 -19.72 -5.21
N LEU A 285 -11.21 -19.28 -4.15
CA LEU A 285 -10.97 -18.01 -3.48
C LEU A 285 -10.05 -18.23 -2.28
N PRO A 286 -8.80 -17.73 -2.29
CA PRO A 286 -7.87 -17.94 -1.19
C PRO A 286 -7.98 -16.87 -0.11
N THR A 287 -7.61 -17.23 1.11
CA THR A 287 -7.33 -16.28 2.19
C THR A 287 -6.06 -16.64 2.97
N ALA A 288 -5.52 -15.65 3.66
CA ALA A 288 -4.32 -15.77 4.49
C ALA A 288 -4.70 -15.97 5.96
N VAL A 289 -4.17 -17.02 6.59
CA VAL A 289 -4.52 -17.40 7.96
C VAL A 289 -3.28 -17.47 8.85
N PHE A 290 -2.86 -16.29 9.32
CA PHE A 290 -1.57 -16.10 10.01
C PHE A 290 -1.73 -15.64 11.46
N THR A 291 -2.41 -14.51 11.65
CA THR A 291 -2.52 -13.79 12.93
C THR A 291 -3.26 -14.58 14.00
N GLU A 292 -2.78 -14.49 15.24
CA GLU A 292 -3.39 -15.08 16.43
C GLU A 292 -3.73 -13.99 17.45
N PRO A 293 -4.66 -14.22 18.40
CA PRO A 293 -5.02 -13.21 19.40
C PRO A 293 -3.85 -12.64 20.20
N GLY A 294 -2.78 -13.42 20.39
CA GLY A 294 -1.55 -12.99 21.07
C GLY A 294 -0.36 -12.71 20.14
N THR A 295 -0.51 -12.87 18.82
CA THR A 295 0.63 -12.87 17.89
C THR A 295 0.23 -12.26 16.53
N GLY A 296 0.70 -11.03 16.25
CA GLY A 296 0.55 -10.36 14.96
C GLY A 296 1.92 -10.02 14.35
N SER A 297 2.52 -8.91 14.78
CA SER A 297 3.81 -8.42 14.28
C SER A 297 4.96 -9.44 14.46
N ASP A 298 4.96 -10.22 15.55
CA ASP A 298 5.94 -11.29 15.82
C ASP A 298 5.44 -12.66 15.33
N LEU A 299 5.13 -12.77 14.04
CA LEU A 299 4.49 -13.96 13.47
C LEU A 299 5.31 -15.26 13.67
N ALA A 300 6.62 -15.15 13.87
CA ALA A 300 7.50 -16.29 14.15
C ALA A 300 7.15 -17.02 15.47
N SER A 301 6.45 -16.34 16.38
CA SER A 301 6.08 -16.83 17.72
C SER A 301 4.67 -17.43 17.79
N LEU A 302 4.02 -17.68 16.64
CA LEU A 302 2.68 -18.25 16.60
C LEU A 302 2.63 -19.66 17.25
N LYS A 303 1.45 -20.01 17.79
CA LYS A 303 1.21 -21.17 18.65
C LYS A 303 0.28 -22.21 18.03
N THR A 304 -0.53 -21.86 17.03
CA THR A 304 -1.36 -22.81 16.30
C THR A 304 -0.48 -23.94 15.80
N ARG A 305 -0.83 -25.18 16.17
CA ARG A 305 -0.01 -26.36 15.90
C ARG A 305 -0.69 -27.27 14.90
N ALA A 306 0.12 -28.02 14.15
CA ALA A 306 -0.35 -29.09 13.30
C ALA A 306 0.42 -30.36 13.66
N VAL A 307 -0.29 -31.39 14.14
CA VAL A 307 0.29 -32.69 14.50
C VAL A 307 0.00 -33.67 13.37
N LYS A 308 1.04 -34.28 12.81
CA LYS A 308 0.89 -35.31 11.77
C LYS A 308 0.32 -36.60 12.38
N ASP A 309 -0.76 -37.09 11.80
CA ASP A 309 -1.43 -38.35 12.17
C ASP A 309 -1.73 -39.14 10.89
N GLY A 310 -0.87 -40.11 10.55
CA GLY A 310 -0.97 -40.84 9.29
C GLY A 310 -0.76 -39.95 8.06
N ASP A 311 -1.78 -39.84 7.22
CA ASP A 311 -1.83 -39.07 5.97
C ASP A 311 -2.49 -37.69 6.11
N ILE A 312 -2.81 -37.28 7.34
CA ILE A 312 -3.36 -35.96 7.66
C ILE A 312 -2.51 -35.22 8.71
N TYR A 313 -2.68 -33.91 8.77
CA TYR A 313 -2.34 -33.05 9.90
C TYR A 313 -3.60 -32.71 10.66
N LYS A 314 -3.56 -32.81 11.99
CA LYS A 314 -4.61 -32.30 12.89
C LYS A 314 -4.18 -30.94 13.41
N VAL A 315 -4.92 -29.91 13.04
CA VAL A 315 -4.64 -28.52 13.39
C VAL A 315 -5.44 -28.12 14.62
N THR A 316 -4.74 -27.55 15.61
CA THR A 316 -5.38 -27.00 16.80
C THR A 316 -4.82 -25.60 17.11
N GLY A 317 -5.70 -24.62 17.30
CA GLY A 317 -5.30 -23.27 17.65
C GLY A 317 -6.38 -22.23 17.35
N ASN A 318 -6.03 -20.96 17.53
CA ASN A 318 -6.93 -19.84 17.30
C ASN A 318 -6.27 -18.83 16.37
N LYS A 319 -7.03 -18.34 15.41
CA LYS A 319 -6.62 -17.30 14.46
C LYS A 319 -7.64 -16.16 14.53
N THR A 320 -7.23 -14.95 14.19
CA THR A 320 -8.10 -13.76 14.26
C THR A 320 -7.69 -12.74 13.20
N TRP A 321 -8.56 -11.78 12.90
CA TRP A 321 -8.39 -10.81 11.81
C TRP A 321 -8.26 -11.49 10.45
N ILE A 322 -8.99 -12.59 10.24
CA ILE A 322 -8.94 -13.35 8.99
C ILE A 322 -9.99 -12.80 8.04
N THR A 323 -9.53 -12.03 7.05
CA THR A 323 -10.42 -11.45 6.04
C THR A 323 -11.01 -12.54 5.14
N HIS A 324 -12.30 -12.42 4.78
CA HIS A 324 -12.98 -13.28 3.79
C HIS A 324 -13.10 -14.76 4.17
N ALA A 325 -12.87 -15.12 5.44
CA ALA A 325 -12.75 -16.51 5.88
C ALA A 325 -13.98 -17.37 5.58
N SER A 326 -15.20 -16.83 5.69
CA SER A 326 -16.42 -17.61 5.45
C SER A 326 -16.52 -18.09 3.99
N ARG A 327 -16.22 -17.22 3.02
CA ARG A 327 -16.39 -17.51 1.58
C ARG A 327 -15.13 -18.04 0.88
N SER A 328 -13.99 -18.14 1.56
CA SER A 328 -12.78 -18.69 0.96
C SER A 328 -12.85 -20.22 0.81
N ASP A 329 -12.28 -20.76 -0.26
CA ASP A 329 -12.13 -22.20 -0.50
C ASP A 329 -10.79 -22.73 0.04
N LEU A 330 -9.78 -21.86 0.09
CA LEU A 330 -8.42 -22.21 0.44
C LEU A 330 -7.84 -21.27 1.49
N MET A 331 -7.35 -21.83 2.58
CA MET A 331 -6.60 -21.11 3.60
C MET A 331 -5.11 -21.38 3.43
N THR A 332 -4.33 -20.33 3.15
CA THR A 332 -2.87 -20.37 3.33
C THR A 332 -2.59 -20.24 4.82
N LEU A 333 -2.48 -21.37 5.52
CA LEU A 333 -2.53 -21.47 6.97
C LEU A 333 -1.13 -21.75 7.54
N LEU A 334 -0.59 -20.77 8.26
CA LEU A 334 0.73 -20.88 8.89
C LEU A 334 0.60 -21.48 10.31
N VAL A 335 1.27 -22.61 10.50
CA VAL A 335 1.19 -23.45 11.72
C VAL A 335 2.57 -23.88 12.19
N ARG A 336 2.68 -24.26 13.46
CA ARG A 336 3.86 -24.90 14.03
C ARG A 336 3.74 -26.42 13.89
N THR A 337 4.60 -27.04 13.08
CA THR A 337 4.68 -28.52 12.99
C THR A 337 5.75 -29.11 13.90
N ASN A 338 6.74 -28.31 14.30
CA ASN A 338 7.78 -28.73 15.24
C ASN A 338 7.80 -27.80 16.48
N SER A 339 7.39 -28.34 17.64
CA SER A 339 7.38 -27.62 18.92
C SER A 339 8.76 -27.41 19.51
N GLU A 340 9.72 -28.28 19.17
CA GLU A 340 11.08 -28.24 19.70
C GLU A 340 11.96 -27.20 18.98
N GLU A 341 11.53 -26.72 17.81
CA GLU A 341 12.21 -25.67 17.04
C GLU A 341 11.54 -24.31 17.28
N PRO A 342 12.13 -23.46 18.15
CA PRO A 342 11.55 -22.15 18.45
C PRO A 342 11.66 -21.19 17.25
N GLY A 343 10.78 -20.19 17.25
CA GLY A 343 10.75 -19.16 16.21
C GLY A 343 10.34 -19.71 14.84
N TYR A 344 10.86 -19.10 13.79
CA TYR A 344 10.39 -19.29 12.41
C TYR A 344 10.69 -20.67 11.82
N LYS A 345 11.68 -21.40 12.35
CA LYS A 345 12.13 -22.70 11.80
C LYS A 345 11.14 -23.83 12.08
N GLY A 346 10.33 -23.70 13.13
CA GLY A 346 9.29 -24.69 13.44
C GLY A 346 7.98 -24.50 12.66
N LEU A 347 7.94 -23.51 11.74
CA LEU A 347 6.71 -23.11 11.04
C LEU A 347 6.61 -23.72 9.64
N SER A 348 5.42 -24.20 9.32
CA SER A 348 5.05 -24.81 8.04
C SER A 348 3.81 -24.13 7.48
N MET A 349 3.71 -24.08 6.15
CA MET A 349 2.55 -23.53 5.45
C MET A 349 1.67 -24.66 4.93
N LEU A 350 0.40 -24.65 5.32
CA LEU A 350 -0.61 -25.59 4.82
C LEU A 350 -1.51 -24.88 3.79
N LEU A 351 -1.78 -25.56 2.68
CA LEU A 351 -2.80 -25.20 1.70
C LEU A 351 -4.13 -25.83 2.13
N ALA A 352 -4.69 -25.34 3.23
CA ALA A 352 -5.84 -25.92 3.91
C ALA A 352 -7.16 -25.63 3.17
N GLU A 353 -7.61 -26.59 2.37
CA GLU A 353 -8.92 -26.51 1.70
C GLU A 353 -10.07 -26.61 2.71
N LYS A 354 -11.16 -25.89 2.43
CA LYS A 354 -12.40 -25.99 3.18
C LYS A 354 -13.63 -25.70 2.31
N PRO A 355 -14.81 -26.21 2.66
CA PRO A 355 -16.06 -25.72 2.08
C PRO A 355 -16.29 -24.23 2.38
N ARG A 356 -16.92 -23.53 1.43
CA ARG A 356 -17.49 -22.19 1.68
C ARG A 356 -18.63 -22.30 2.69
N GLY A 357 -18.69 -21.34 3.60
CA GLY A 357 -19.81 -21.15 4.50
C GLY A 357 -20.99 -20.43 3.84
N THR A 358 -22.10 -20.45 4.56
CA THR A 358 -23.30 -19.64 4.28
C THR A 358 -23.47 -18.60 5.41
N GLU A 359 -24.45 -17.71 5.30
CA GLU A 359 -24.74 -16.77 6.40
C GLU A 359 -25.17 -17.51 7.69
N ASP A 360 -25.91 -18.61 7.55
CA ASP A 360 -26.40 -19.40 8.70
C ASP A 360 -25.35 -20.37 9.28
N ASP A 361 -24.38 -20.77 8.45
CA ASP A 361 -23.28 -21.68 8.83
C ASP A 361 -21.98 -21.24 8.12
N PRO A 362 -21.27 -20.23 8.68
CA PRO A 362 -20.10 -19.64 8.03
C PRO A 362 -18.87 -20.55 8.02
N PHE A 363 -18.83 -21.59 8.87
CA PHE A 363 -17.70 -22.50 9.02
C PHE A 363 -18.15 -23.96 9.12
N PRO A 364 -18.67 -24.56 8.03
CA PRO A 364 -19.24 -25.91 8.05
C PRO A 364 -18.20 -27.03 8.11
N ALA A 365 -16.90 -26.70 8.01
CA ALA A 365 -15.83 -27.69 8.00
C ALA A 365 -15.66 -28.34 9.39
N PRO A 366 -15.60 -29.69 9.49
CA PRO A 366 -15.37 -30.36 10.77
C PRO A 366 -14.07 -29.89 11.44
N GLY A 367 -14.12 -29.66 12.75
CA GLY A 367 -12.97 -29.16 13.52
C GLY A 367 -12.64 -27.68 13.30
N MET A 368 -13.46 -26.95 12.53
CA MET A 368 -13.36 -25.50 12.34
C MET A 368 -14.58 -24.81 12.96
N SER A 369 -14.36 -23.67 13.58
CA SER A 369 -15.40 -22.79 14.09
C SER A 369 -14.95 -21.34 13.95
N GLY A 370 -15.87 -20.39 14.10
CA GLY A 370 -15.51 -18.99 14.06
C GLY A 370 -16.70 -18.06 14.17
N GLY A 371 -16.40 -16.77 14.18
CA GLY A 371 -17.40 -15.70 14.24
C GLY A 371 -16.87 -14.43 13.59
N GLU A 372 -17.79 -13.64 13.04
CA GLU A 372 -17.45 -12.32 12.52
C GLU A 372 -17.02 -11.39 13.66
N ILE A 373 -16.02 -10.56 13.37
CA ILE A 373 -15.59 -9.43 14.19
C ILE A 373 -16.32 -8.19 13.65
N GLU A 374 -17.06 -7.50 14.51
CA GLU A 374 -17.61 -6.18 14.14
C GLU A 374 -16.48 -5.16 14.04
N VAL A 375 -16.32 -4.54 12.85
CA VAL A 375 -15.23 -3.63 12.54
C VAL A 375 -15.71 -2.25 12.11
N LEU A 376 -14.89 -1.23 12.35
CA LEU A 376 -15.21 0.17 12.02
C LEU A 376 -15.30 0.42 10.50
N GLY A 377 -14.48 -0.27 9.68
CA GLY A 377 -14.38 -0.10 8.22
C GLY A 377 -13.93 -1.40 7.55
N TYR A 378 -13.70 -1.39 6.22
CA TYR A 378 -13.24 -2.59 5.48
C TYR A 378 -14.17 -3.83 5.55
N ARG A 379 -15.49 -3.60 5.60
CA ARG A 379 -16.49 -4.65 5.86
C ARG A 379 -16.84 -5.60 4.71
N GLY A 380 -16.41 -5.30 3.49
CA GLY A 380 -16.85 -5.98 2.26
C GLY A 380 -16.43 -7.43 2.13
N MET A 381 -15.44 -7.86 2.91
CA MET A 381 -15.05 -9.25 3.01
C MET A 381 -15.26 -9.82 4.42
N LYS A 382 -15.55 -8.94 5.39
CA LYS A 382 -15.62 -9.20 6.83
C LYS A 382 -14.32 -9.78 7.37
N GLU A 383 -14.15 -9.67 8.69
CA GLU A 383 -13.02 -10.18 9.45
C GLU A 383 -13.54 -11.23 10.43
N TYR A 384 -12.80 -12.32 10.61
CA TYR A 384 -13.26 -13.42 11.45
C TYR A 384 -12.23 -13.83 12.49
N GLU A 385 -12.73 -14.24 13.65
CA GLU A 385 -12.03 -15.14 14.56
C GLU A 385 -12.29 -16.58 14.12
N LEU A 386 -11.25 -17.41 14.14
CA LEU A 386 -11.32 -18.82 13.77
C LEU A 386 -10.74 -19.68 14.90
N GLY A 387 -11.46 -20.73 15.28
CA GLY A 387 -11.01 -21.79 16.15
C GLY A 387 -10.82 -23.09 15.38
N PHE A 388 -9.68 -23.75 15.58
CA PHE A 388 -9.39 -25.08 15.05
C PHE A 388 -9.26 -26.07 16.21
N ASP A 389 -10.04 -27.13 16.16
CA ASP A 389 -10.02 -28.26 17.09
C ASP A 389 -9.96 -29.56 16.28
N ASP A 390 -8.75 -30.08 16.13
CA ASP A 390 -8.41 -31.23 15.27
C ASP A 390 -8.93 -31.08 13.82
N PHE A 391 -8.87 -29.86 13.26
CA PHE A 391 -9.15 -29.61 11.85
C PHE A 391 -8.17 -30.39 10.97
N GLU A 392 -8.69 -31.23 10.08
CA GLU A 392 -7.88 -32.18 9.31
C GLU A 392 -7.43 -31.57 7.97
N VAL A 393 -6.12 -31.67 7.70
CA VAL A 393 -5.51 -31.22 6.44
C VAL A 393 -4.66 -32.35 5.87
N PRO A 394 -4.91 -32.85 4.64
CA PRO A 394 -4.08 -33.87 4.02
C PRO A 394 -2.59 -33.51 3.98
N VAL A 395 -1.70 -34.48 4.19
CA VAL A 395 -0.24 -34.24 4.20
C VAL A 395 0.25 -33.70 2.85
N GLY A 396 -0.41 -34.06 1.74
CA GLY A 396 -0.12 -33.53 0.41
C GLY A 396 -0.40 -32.02 0.25
N GLN A 397 -1.14 -31.41 1.18
CA GLN A 397 -1.39 -29.97 1.23
C GLN A 397 -0.35 -29.19 2.06
N LEU A 398 0.70 -29.85 2.58
CA LEU A 398 1.90 -29.14 3.05
C LEU A 398 2.61 -28.49 1.87
N LEU A 399 2.69 -27.17 1.83
CA LEU A 399 3.28 -26.43 0.72
C LEU A 399 4.75 -26.85 0.51
N GLY A 400 5.05 -27.38 -0.68
CA GLY A 400 6.39 -27.86 -1.03
C GLY A 400 6.80 -29.18 -0.37
N GLY A 401 5.94 -29.79 0.44
CA GLY A 401 6.15 -31.13 1.02
C GLY A 401 7.21 -31.23 2.12
N VAL A 402 7.80 -30.12 2.55
CA VAL A 402 8.87 -30.09 3.57
C VAL A 402 8.48 -29.17 4.73
N GLU A 403 8.46 -29.72 5.94
CA GLU A 403 8.15 -28.96 7.16
C GLU A 403 9.23 -27.90 7.47
N GLY A 404 8.86 -26.88 8.24
CA GLY A 404 9.77 -25.82 8.70
C GLY A 404 10.14 -24.79 7.62
N GLN A 405 9.53 -24.85 6.43
CA GLN A 405 9.76 -23.89 5.35
C GLN A 405 8.72 -22.76 5.28
N GLY A 406 7.63 -22.83 6.05
CA GLY A 406 6.46 -21.97 5.90
C GLY A 406 6.78 -20.48 6.03
N PHE A 407 7.61 -20.10 7.01
CA PHE A 407 7.98 -18.69 7.18
C PHE A 407 8.84 -18.17 6.01
N LYS A 408 9.77 -18.99 5.49
CA LYS A 408 10.62 -18.60 4.35
C LYS A 408 9.80 -18.46 3.07
N GLN A 409 8.88 -19.38 2.82
CA GLN A 409 7.93 -19.32 1.71
C GLN A 409 7.09 -18.04 1.79
N LEU A 410 6.58 -17.71 2.97
CA LEU A 410 5.84 -16.46 3.20
C LEU A 410 6.70 -15.21 2.93
N MET A 411 7.95 -15.17 3.39
CA MET A 411 8.85 -14.02 3.16
C MET A 411 9.04 -13.71 1.67
N ALA A 412 9.00 -14.72 0.80
CA ALA A 412 9.17 -14.55 -0.64
C ALA A 412 8.04 -13.74 -1.30
N THR A 413 6.88 -13.64 -0.64
CA THR A 413 5.69 -12.90 -1.12
C THR A 413 5.63 -11.46 -0.61
N PHE A 414 6.50 -11.08 0.33
CA PHE A 414 6.40 -9.79 1.01
C PHE A 414 6.63 -8.59 0.10
N GLU A 415 7.45 -8.72 -0.94
CA GLU A 415 7.62 -7.67 -1.94
C GLU A 415 6.28 -7.35 -2.61
N SER A 416 5.62 -8.36 -3.17
CA SER A 416 4.32 -8.21 -3.82
C SER A 416 3.23 -7.76 -2.84
N ALA A 417 3.19 -8.29 -1.62
CA ALA A 417 2.21 -7.89 -0.61
C ALA A 417 2.33 -6.40 -0.24
N ARG A 418 3.57 -5.88 -0.15
CA ARG A 418 3.83 -4.47 0.11
C ARG A 418 3.48 -3.59 -1.09
N ILE A 419 3.85 -3.99 -2.30
CA ILE A 419 3.49 -3.31 -3.56
C ILE A 419 1.96 -3.19 -3.66
N GLN A 420 1.24 -4.30 -3.46
CA GLN A 420 -0.23 -4.32 -3.52
C GLN A 420 -0.89 -3.54 -2.39
N THR A 421 -0.26 -3.45 -1.22
CA THR A 421 -0.75 -2.56 -0.16
C THR A 421 -0.60 -1.09 -0.56
N ALA A 422 0.51 -0.73 -1.19
CA ALA A 422 0.72 0.62 -1.70
C ALA A 422 -0.28 0.95 -2.83
N ALA A 423 -0.52 0.04 -3.78
CA ALA A 423 -1.53 0.20 -4.83
C ALA A 423 -2.95 0.39 -4.26
N ARG A 424 -3.37 -0.43 -3.28
CA ARG A 424 -4.65 -0.23 -2.57
C ARG A 424 -4.72 1.15 -1.92
N ALA A 425 -3.64 1.58 -1.28
CA ALA A 425 -3.58 2.88 -0.63
C ALA A 425 -3.68 4.04 -1.64
N VAL A 426 -3.01 3.94 -2.79
CA VAL A 426 -3.11 4.93 -3.87
C VAL A 426 -4.54 5.02 -4.41
N GLY A 427 -5.23 3.89 -4.63
CA GLY A 427 -6.64 3.88 -5.02
C GLY A 427 -7.57 4.54 -4.00
N VAL A 428 -7.38 4.24 -2.71
CA VAL A 428 -8.15 4.88 -1.62
C VAL A 428 -7.86 6.38 -1.52
N ALA A 429 -6.59 6.78 -1.67
CA ALA A 429 -6.17 8.18 -1.69
C ALA A 429 -6.81 8.95 -2.85
N GLN A 430 -6.92 8.33 -4.03
CA GLN A 430 -7.59 8.86 -5.20
C GLN A 430 -9.09 9.04 -4.96
N ASN A 431 -9.77 8.02 -4.39
CA ASN A 431 -11.19 8.12 -4.04
C ASN A 431 -11.47 9.29 -3.08
N ALA A 432 -10.70 9.39 -1.99
CA ALA A 432 -10.85 10.47 -1.03
C ALA A 432 -10.70 11.86 -1.67
N MET A 433 -9.69 12.03 -2.54
CA MET A 433 -9.45 13.27 -3.26
C MET A 433 -10.60 13.64 -4.19
N GLU A 434 -11.13 12.69 -4.94
CA GLU A 434 -12.24 12.92 -5.88
C GLU A 434 -13.56 13.26 -5.17
N LEU A 435 -13.89 12.53 -4.08
CA LEU A 435 -15.04 12.86 -3.24
C LEU A 435 -14.90 14.26 -2.64
N GLY A 436 -13.71 14.60 -2.15
CA GLY A 436 -13.38 15.92 -1.63
C GLY A 436 -13.55 17.03 -2.67
N LEU A 437 -13.04 16.81 -3.89
CA LEU A 437 -13.14 17.77 -5.00
C LEU A 437 -14.61 17.98 -5.41
N LYS A 438 -15.34 16.89 -5.64
CA LYS A 438 -16.75 16.94 -6.04
C LYS A 438 -17.57 17.76 -5.05
N TYR A 439 -17.46 17.44 -3.75
CA TYR A 439 -18.16 18.20 -2.72
C TYR A 439 -17.70 19.66 -2.65
N ALA A 440 -16.41 19.93 -2.86
CA ALA A 440 -15.88 21.28 -2.86
C ALA A 440 -16.43 22.16 -3.98
N GLN A 441 -16.70 21.58 -5.16
CA GLN A 441 -17.28 22.28 -6.31
C GLN A 441 -18.79 22.52 -6.14
N GLU A 442 -19.50 21.55 -5.58
CA GLU A 442 -20.97 21.61 -5.42
C GLU A 442 -21.41 22.45 -4.21
N ARG A 443 -20.64 22.42 -3.11
CA ARG A 443 -21.03 23.08 -1.86
C ARG A 443 -20.75 24.58 -1.89
N ASN A 444 -21.78 25.39 -1.67
CA ASN A 444 -21.65 26.85 -1.56
C ASN A 444 -21.61 27.34 -0.10
N GLN A 445 -20.62 28.17 0.23
CA GLN A 445 -20.59 29.00 1.45
C GLN A 445 -20.03 30.38 1.18
N PHE A 446 -20.50 31.36 1.95
CA PHE A 446 -20.15 32.78 1.78
C PHE A 446 -20.31 33.25 0.32
N GLY A 447 -21.35 32.76 -0.36
CA GLY A 447 -21.73 33.18 -1.71
C GLY A 447 -20.97 32.52 -2.88
N ARG A 448 -20.15 31.49 -2.65
CA ARG A 448 -19.42 30.77 -3.72
C ARG A 448 -19.10 29.32 -3.35
N ALA A 449 -18.67 28.53 -4.34
CA ALA A 449 -18.21 27.16 -4.14
C ALA A 449 -17.04 27.14 -3.14
N ILE A 450 -17.03 26.18 -2.21
CA ILE A 450 -15.99 26.13 -1.19
C ILE A 450 -14.60 25.83 -1.76
N HIS A 451 -14.54 25.24 -2.96
CA HIS A 451 -13.32 25.09 -3.77
C HIS A 451 -12.54 26.41 -3.92
N ALA A 452 -13.23 27.56 -3.97
CA ALA A 452 -12.60 28.87 -4.12
C ALA A 452 -11.84 29.35 -2.86
N PHE A 453 -11.92 28.64 -1.73
CA PHE A 453 -11.18 28.99 -0.51
C PHE A 453 -9.82 28.29 -0.44
N PRO A 454 -8.71 29.00 -0.14
CA PRO A 454 -7.37 28.41 -0.12
C PRO A 454 -7.15 27.22 0.80
N ARG A 455 -7.90 27.14 1.90
CA ARG A 455 -7.82 26.01 2.83
C ARG A 455 -8.52 24.73 2.31
N VAL A 456 -9.29 24.84 1.23
CA VAL A 456 -9.96 23.72 0.54
C VAL A 456 -9.14 23.30 -0.67
N HIS A 457 -8.95 24.16 -1.68
CA HIS A 457 -8.14 23.77 -2.85
C HIS A 457 -6.68 23.47 -2.49
N GLY A 458 -6.13 24.10 -1.45
CA GLY A 458 -4.77 23.77 -0.98
C GLY A 458 -4.65 22.35 -0.43
N LYS A 459 -5.72 21.78 0.15
CA LYS A 459 -5.76 20.36 0.54
C LYS A 459 -5.75 19.49 -0.70
N LEU A 460 -6.67 19.75 -1.63
CA LEU A 460 -6.83 18.99 -2.86
C LEU A 460 -5.54 18.98 -3.70
N ALA A 461 -4.90 20.14 -3.86
CA ALA A 461 -3.62 20.24 -4.55
C ALA A 461 -2.55 19.34 -3.91
N TRP A 462 -2.42 19.37 -2.58
CA TRP A 462 -1.46 18.50 -1.89
C TRP A 462 -1.82 17.01 -1.98
N MET A 463 -3.11 16.66 -1.88
CA MET A 463 -3.58 15.29 -2.11
C MET A 463 -3.13 14.78 -3.48
N ALA A 464 -3.23 15.59 -4.52
CA ALA A 464 -2.82 15.22 -5.87
C ALA A 464 -1.30 15.00 -5.96
N VAL A 465 -0.50 15.90 -5.39
CA VAL A 465 0.96 15.76 -5.34
C VAL A 465 1.37 14.48 -4.62
N GLU A 466 0.93 14.30 -3.37
CA GLU A 466 1.40 13.20 -2.52
C GLU A 466 0.90 11.84 -3.02
N THR A 467 -0.28 11.78 -3.63
CA THR A 467 -0.79 10.57 -4.29
C THR A 467 0.07 10.22 -5.50
N MET A 468 0.51 11.19 -6.29
CA MET A 468 1.41 10.94 -7.42
C MET A 468 2.79 10.46 -6.95
N ILE A 469 3.35 11.04 -5.87
CA ILE A 469 4.60 10.54 -5.29
C ILE A 469 4.46 9.07 -4.87
N ALA A 470 3.41 8.73 -4.12
CA ALA A 470 3.16 7.37 -3.68
C ALA A 470 2.95 6.40 -4.85
N ARG A 471 2.27 6.83 -5.91
CA ARG A 471 2.05 6.06 -7.13
C ARG A 471 3.35 5.78 -7.88
N GLN A 472 4.16 6.79 -8.15
CA GLN A 472 5.43 6.61 -8.86
C GLN A 472 6.40 5.72 -8.07
N LEU A 473 6.39 5.82 -6.73
CA LEU A 473 7.16 4.94 -5.86
C LEU A 473 6.65 3.49 -5.88
N THR A 474 5.33 3.30 -5.96
CA THR A 474 4.69 1.97 -6.11
C THR A 474 5.04 1.34 -7.46
N TYR A 475 4.94 2.10 -8.55
CA TYR A 475 5.30 1.64 -9.89
C TYR A 475 6.79 1.34 -10.03
N PHE A 476 7.65 2.10 -9.34
CA PHE A 476 9.07 1.77 -9.27
C PHE A 476 9.31 0.41 -8.62
N ALA A 477 8.75 0.16 -7.43
CA ALA A 477 8.89 -1.14 -6.77
C ALA A 477 8.34 -2.29 -7.64
N ALA A 478 7.22 -2.07 -8.35
CA ALA A 478 6.67 -3.03 -9.30
C ALA A 478 7.60 -3.29 -10.50
N ARG A 479 8.20 -2.24 -11.10
CA ARG A 479 9.20 -2.36 -12.18
C ARG A 479 10.43 -3.16 -11.74
N GLU A 480 10.92 -2.92 -10.53
CA GLU A 480 12.04 -3.68 -9.96
C GLU A 480 11.67 -5.16 -9.82
N LYS A 481 10.46 -5.44 -9.31
CA LYS A 481 9.95 -6.81 -9.16
C LYS A 481 9.78 -7.52 -10.50
N ASP A 482 9.23 -6.85 -11.50
CA ASP A 482 9.07 -7.37 -12.87
C ASP A 482 10.43 -7.62 -13.55
N SER A 483 11.48 -6.94 -13.09
CA SER A 483 12.85 -7.15 -13.57
C SER A 483 13.64 -8.18 -12.75
N ASP A 484 12.98 -8.96 -11.90
CA ASP A 484 13.58 -9.91 -10.94
C ASP A 484 14.66 -9.29 -10.03
N ARG A 485 14.61 -7.96 -9.82
CA ARG A 485 15.47 -7.27 -8.87
C ARG A 485 14.81 -7.30 -7.49
N ARG A 486 15.61 -7.55 -6.47
CA ARG A 486 15.16 -7.50 -5.07
C ARG A 486 14.69 -6.08 -4.78
N CYS A 487 13.48 -5.95 -4.24
CA CYS A 487 12.81 -4.65 -4.07
C CYS A 487 12.08 -4.53 -2.72
N ASP A 488 12.50 -5.30 -1.71
CA ASP A 488 11.83 -5.34 -0.41
C ASP A 488 11.87 -4.01 0.36
N ILE A 489 12.90 -3.18 0.14
CA ILE A 489 13.03 -1.85 0.73
C ILE A 489 12.11 -0.87 0.00
N GLU A 490 12.17 -0.83 -1.33
CA GLU A 490 11.44 0.06 -2.22
C GLU A 490 9.93 -0.17 -2.08
N ALA A 491 9.50 -1.43 -2.09
CA ALA A 491 8.13 -1.83 -1.82
C ALA A 491 7.69 -1.41 -0.40
N GLY A 492 8.60 -1.51 0.57
CA GLY A 492 8.38 -1.05 1.93
C GLY A 492 8.15 0.45 2.03
N MET A 493 8.96 1.24 1.34
CA MET A 493 8.83 2.70 1.26
C MET A 493 7.50 3.09 0.60
N ALA A 494 7.14 2.43 -0.50
CA ALA A 494 5.86 2.63 -1.19
C ALA A 494 4.67 2.38 -0.26
N LYS A 495 4.66 1.25 0.47
CA LYS A 495 3.62 0.93 1.47
C LYS A 495 3.56 1.98 2.57
N LEU A 496 4.71 2.38 3.10
CA LEU A 496 4.81 3.31 4.24
C LEU A 496 4.23 4.68 3.86
N LEU A 497 4.65 5.23 2.72
CA LEU A 497 4.14 6.50 2.23
C LEU A 497 2.68 6.40 1.79
N GLY A 498 2.34 5.41 0.96
CA GLY A 498 0.99 5.27 0.41
C GLY A 498 -0.08 5.19 1.49
N ALA A 499 0.15 4.43 2.56
CA ALA A 499 -0.79 4.32 3.67
C ALA A 499 -0.99 5.67 4.40
N ARG A 500 0.07 6.45 4.61
CA ARG A 500 -0.04 7.80 5.20
C ARG A 500 -0.79 8.75 4.27
N THR A 501 -0.49 8.71 2.97
CA THR A 501 -1.16 9.53 1.95
C THR A 501 -2.65 9.25 1.92
N ALA A 502 -3.07 7.99 1.90
CA ALA A 502 -4.48 7.60 1.92
C ALA A 502 -5.20 8.13 3.18
N TRP A 503 -4.58 7.98 4.35
CA TRP A 503 -5.13 8.51 5.61
C TRP A 503 -5.26 10.03 5.59
N SER A 504 -4.21 10.75 5.19
CA SER A 504 -4.20 12.21 5.11
C SER A 504 -5.25 12.74 4.12
N ASN A 505 -5.39 12.07 2.97
CA ASN A 505 -6.39 12.43 1.97
C ASN A 505 -7.81 12.22 2.51
N ALA A 506 -8.09 11.08 3.14
CA ALA A 506 -9.41 10.79 3.68
C ALA A 506 -9.80 11.76 4.82
N ASP A 507 -8.88 12.04 5.75
CA ASP A 507 -9.09 13.01 6.83
C ASP A 507 -9.38 14.43 6.29
N ASN A 508 -8.53 14.91 5.37
CA ASN A 508 -8.71 16.23 4.79
C ASN A 508 -9.95 16.33 3.89
N ALA A 509 -10.33 15.25 3.18
CA ALA A 509 -11.54 15.22 2.39
C ALA A 509 -12.79 15.21 3.27
N LEU A 510 -12.79 14.48 4.39
CA LEU A 510 -13.83 14.56 5.40
C LEU A 510 -13.94 15.99 5.96
N GLN A 511 -12.81 16.65 6.23
CA GLN A 511 -12.77 18.02 6.70
C GLN A 511 -13.38 19.03 5.68
N ILE A 512 -13.24 18.77 4.38
CA ILE A 512 -13.89 19.55 3.31
C ILE A 512 -15.42 19.39 3.36
N HIS A 513 -15.92 18.22 3.73
CA HIS A 513 -17.35 17.97 3.91
C HIS A 513 -17.92 18.65 5.17
N GLY A 514 -17.07 18.96 6.16
CA GLY A 514 -17.49 19.54 7.43
C GLY A 514 -18.37 18.57 8.21
N GLY A 515 -19.47 19.05 8.81
CA GLY A 515 -20.39 18.19 9.57
C GLY A 515 -20.95 17.01 8.76
N ASN A 516 -21.17 17.20 7.46
CA ASN A 516 -21.66 16.15 6.57
C ASN A 516 -20.66 15.00 6.37
N GLY A 517 -19.36 15.26 6.59
CA GLY A 517 -18.34 14.21 6.50
C GLY A 517 -18.49 13.11 7.54
N TYR A 518 -19.22 13.37 8.63
CA TYR A 518 -19.56 12.37 9.66
C TYR A 518 -20.89 11.66 9.40
N ALA A 519 -21.70 12.16 8.46
CA ALA A 519 -22.99 11.55 8.17
C ALA A 519 -22.77 10.29 7.32
N MET A 520 -23.40 9.18 7.76
CA MET A 520 -23.29 7.87 7.11
C MET A 520 -23.87 7.86 5.70
N GLU A 521 -24.61 8.89 5.26
CA GLU A 521 -25.06 9.01 3.87
C GLU A 521 -23.93 9.38 2.90
N TYR A 522 -22.84 10.01 3.38
CA TYR A 522 -21.72 10.42 2.55
C TYR A 522 -20.64 9.35 2.51
N PRO A 523 -20.18 8.90 1.32
CA PRO A 523 -19.15 7.86 1.19
C PRO A 523 -17.83 8.18 1.87
N ILE A 524 -17.53 9.46 2.11
CA ILE A 524 -16.26 9.85 2.74
C ILE A 524 -16.11 9.35 4.18
N SER A 525 -17.22 9.13 4.90
CA SER A 525 -17.19 8.53 6.24
C SER A 525 -16.70 7.07 6.21
N ARG A 526 -17.11 6.30 5.19
CA ARG A 526 -16.58 4.96 4.90
C ARG A 526 -15.10 5.03 4.51
N VAL A 527 -14.75 5.90 3.56
CA VAL A 527 -13.38 6.02 3.04
C VAL A 527 -12.38 6.42 4.14
N LEU A 528 -12.79 7.21 5.14
CA LEU A 528 -11.98 7.48 6.33
C LEU A 528 -11.58 6.18 7.06
N CYS A 529 -12.54 5.28 7.25
CA CYS A 529 -12.32 4.02 7.95
C CYS A 529 -11.46 3.05 7.10
N ASP A 530 -11.75 2.98 5.80
CA ASP A 530 -10.99 2.19 4.82
C ASP A 530 -9.51 2.64 4.76
N ALA A 531 -9.26 3.95 4.78
CA ALA A 531 -7.90 4.48 4.75
C ALA A 531 -7.11 4.17 6.03
N ARG A 532 -7.80 4.12 7.19
CA ARG A 532 -7.15 3.98 8.49
C ARG A 532 -6.51 2.61 8.70
N ILE A 533 -6.96 1.56 8.02
CA ILE A 533 -6.43 0.20 8.20
C ILE A 533 -5.11 -0.05 7.45
N LEU A 534 -4.79 0.77 6.44
CA LEU A 534 -3.69 0.54 5.48
C LEU A 534 -2.31 0.50 6.14
N ASN A 535 -2.13 1.18 7.27
CA ASN A 535 -0.90 1.16 8.05
C ASN A 535 -0.92 0.14 9.21
N ILE A 536 -1.88 -0.80 9.22
CA ILE A 536 -2.04 -1.83 10.27
C ILE A 536 -2.14 -3.24 9.66
N PHE A 537 -3.13 -3.48 8.80
CA PHE A 537 -3.61 -4.82 8.43
C PHE A 537 -2.56 -5.75 7.76
N GLU A 538 -1.64 -5.19 6.99
CA GLU A 538 -0.55 -5.90 6.29
C GLU A 538 0.79 -5.56 6.96
N GLY A 539 0.79 -5.55 8.29
CA GLY A 539 1.90 -5.14 9.14
C GLY A 539 1.89 -3.64 9.45
N ALA A 540 2.16 -3.31 10.71
CA ALA A 540 2.18 -1.94 11.19
C ALA A 540 3.24 -1.07 10.50
N ALA A 541 2.99 0.24 10.37
CA ALA A 541 3.95 1.19 9.78
C ALA A 541 5.30 1.19 10.53
N GLU A 542 5.29 1.01 11.85
CA GLU A 542 6.48 0.98 12.70
C GLU A 542 7.34 -0.25 12.37
N ILE A 543 6.70 -1.40 12.12
CA ILE A 543 7.41 -2.61 11.69
C ILE A 543 7.95 -2.43 10.27
N GLN A 544 7.20 -1.78 9.38
CA GLN A 544 7.68 -1.49 8.03
C GLN A 544 8.90 -0.57 8.06
N ALA A 545 8.89 0.49 8.87
CA ALA A 545 10.02 1.37 9.09
C ALA A 545 11.22 0.60 9.71
N GLN A 546 10.99 -0.25 10.71
CA GLN A 546 12.04 -1.09 11.29
C GLN A 546 12.71 -1.98 10.23
N VAL A 547 11.94 -2.59 9.32
CA VAL A 547 12.46 -3.44 8.25
C VAL A 547 13.29 -2.64 7.25
N ILE A 548 12.81 -1.46 6.83
CA ILE A 548 13.53 -0.55 5.93
C ILE A 548 14.86 -0.13 6.56
N ALA A 549 14.84 0.37 7.81
CA ALA A 549 16.04 0.81 8.52
C ALA A 549 17.10 -0.29 8.57
N ARG A 550 16.70 -1.51 8.96
CA ARG A 550 17.61 -2.66 9.00
C ARG A 550 18.09 -3.08 7.62
N GLY A 551 17.28 -2.91 6.57
CA GLY A 551 17.67 -3.14 5.18
C GLY A 551 18.79 -2.21 4.77
N LEU A 552 18.56 -0.90 4.93
CA LEU A 552 19.50 0.17 4.58
C LEU A 552 20.83 0.05 5.34
N MET A 553 20.79 -0.16 6.66
CA MET A 553 22.03 -0.27 7.46
C MET A 553 22.83 -1.53 7.13
N SER A 554 22.18 -2.60 6.67
CA SER A 554 22.86 -3.86 6.32
C SER A 554 23.34 -3.91 4.87
N GLY A 555 23.13 -2.85 4.08
CA GLY A 555 23.44 -2.86 2.65
C GLY A 555 22.64 -3.89 1.85
N ARG A 556 21.40 -4.16 2.28
CA ARG A 556 20.46 -4.95 1.48
C ARG A 556 19.86 -4.04 0.41
N ASN A 557 19.76 -4.58 -0.81
CA ASN A 557 19.43 -3.93 -2.08
C ASN A 557 20.57 -3.10 -2.64
#